data_AF-A0A6L8MIW5-F1
#
_entry.id   AF-A0A6L8MIW5-F1
#
_cell.length_a   1.000
_cell.length_b   1.000
_cell.length_c   1.000
_cell.angle_alpha   90.00
_cell.angle_beta   90.00
_cell.angle_gamma   90.00
#
_symmetry.space_group_name_H-M   'P 1'
#
loop_
_entity.id
_entity.type
_entity.pdbx_description
1 polymer ?
#
loop_
_entity_poly.entity_id
_entity_poly.type
_entity_poly.pdbx_seq_one_letter_code
_entity_poly.pdbx_strand_id
1 'polypeptide(L)'
;MEGNESLLASVPANLVQSIRAFRVGELQEEAGRLGQHFLYAHCIAGATKQQVLGIIAESFQFPRGVGKNFDGLRTTLTDTMFQAEGAHTGFLVVLEQLPNTQKFDKEARETLLDVFRDAADYWADKKVPFRVFYSFV
;
A
#
# COMPACT_ATOMS: atom_id res chain seq x y z
N MET A 1 -2.79 18.36 -29.28
CA MET A 1 -2.38 17.21 -28.44
C MET A 1 -2.93 17.50 -27.06
N GLU A 2 -4.12 16.97 -26.79
CA GLU A 2 -4.84 17.23 -25.54
C GLU A 2 -4.25 16.37 -24.41
N GLY A 3 -3.90 17.05 -23.32
CA GLY A 3 -3.71 16.57 -21.95
C GLY A 3 -3.25 15.13 -21.72
N ASN A 4 -1.95 14.88 -21.79
CA ASN A 4 -1.35 13.76 -21.03
C ASN A 4 -1.24 14.16 -19.54
N GLU A 5 -2.35 14.55 -18.92
CA GLU A 5 -2.40 14.79 -17.48
C GLU A 5 -2.24 13.43 -16.80
N SER A 6 -1.15 13.28 -16.06
CA SER A 6 -0.89 12.08 -15.24
C SER A 6 -2.13 11.78 -14.38
N LEU A 7 -2.56 10.51 -14.34
CA LEU A 7 -3.66 10.05 -13.49
C LEU A 7 -3.50 10.52 -12.02
N LEU A 8 -2.24 10.69 -11.60
CA LEU A 8 -1.84 11.08 -10.26
C LEU A 8 -1.40 12.55 -10.16
N ALA A 9 -1.62 13.37 -11.20
CA ALA A 9 -1.20 14.78 -11.21
C ALA A 9 -1.83 15.60 -10.08
N SER A 10 -3.10 15.33 -9.76
CA SER A 10 -3.82 15.94 -8.64
C SER A 10 -3.66 15.20 -7.31
N VAL A 11 -2.95 14.07 -7.32
CA VAL A 11 -2.79 13.19 -6.16
C VAL A 11 -1.44 13.44 -5.50
N PRO A 12 -1.41 13.80 -4.20
CA PRO A 12 -0.17 14.01 -3.46
C PRO A 12 0.84 12.87 -3.64
N ALA A 13 2.14 13.15 -3.57
CA ALA A 13 3.16 12.11 -3.75
C ALA A 13 3.15 11.05 -2.63
N ASN A 14 2.71 11.44 -1.43
CA ASN A 14 2.66 10.62 -0.25
C ASN A 14 1.26 10.75 0.37
N LEU A 15 0.46 9.68 0.32
CA LEU A 15 -0.88 9.68 0.92
C LEU A 15 -1.43 8.26 1.11
N VAL A 16 -2.50 8.18 1.90
CA VAL A 16 -3.36 7.00 2.03
C VAL A 16 -4.81 7.43 1.83
N GLN A 17 -5.46 6.93 0.78
CA GLN A 17 -6.85 7.26 0.48
C GLN A 17 -7.66 6.08 -0.04
N SER A 18 -8.99 6.21 -0.02
CA SER A 18 -9.87 5.23 -0.63
C SER A 18 -9.73 5.21 -2.15
N ILE A 19 -9.78 4.03 -2.77
CA ILE A 19 -9.57 3.85 -4.22
C ILE A 19 -10.66 4.51 -5.07
N ARG A 20 -11.92 4.56 -4.61
CA ARG A 20 -13.10 5.24 -5.21
C ARG A 20 -13.05 5.45 -6.74
N ALA A 21 -12.45 6.56 -7.18
CA ALA A 21 -12.45 7.00 -8.58
C ALA A 21 -11.37 6.36 -9.45
N PHE A 22 -10.41 5.66 -8.85
CA PHE A 22 -9.30 5.01 -9.53
C PHE A 22 -9.59 3.52 -9.76
N ARG A 23 -9.17 2.98 -10.89
CA ARG A 23 -9.20 1.52 -11.14
C ARG A 23 -7.82 0.92 -10.93
N VAL A 24 -7.78 -0.31 -10.41
CA VAL A 24 -6.52 -1.03 -10.16
C VAL A 24 -5.65 -1.11 -11.42
N GLY A 25 -6.25 -1.41 -12.57
CA GLY A 25 -5.53 -1.48 -13.86
C GLY A 25 -4.90 -0.14 -14.27
N GLU A 26 -5.63 0.97 -14.11
CA GLU A 26 -5.12 2.31 -14.42
C GLU A 26 -3.96 2.69 -13.48
N LEU A 27 -4.06 2.35 -12.20
CA LEU A 27 -2.98 2.55 -11.24
C LEU A 27 -1.74 1.71 -11.56
N GLN A 28 -1.93 0.47 -12.02
CA GLN A 28 -0.82 -0.39 -12.43
C GLN A 28 -0.09 0.16 -13.66
N GLU A 29 -0.84 0.57 -14.68
CA GLU A 29 -0.28 1.20 -15.88
C GLU A 29 0.49 2.49 -15.55
N GLU A 30 -0.08 3.32 -14.68
CA GLU A 30 0.56 4.57 -14.25
C GLU A 30 1.83 4.32 -13.42
N ALA A 31 1.83 3.34 -12.53
CA ALA A 31 3.03 2.92 -11.81
C ALA A 31 4.13 2.50 -12.78
N GLY A 32 3.78 1.70 -13.81
CA GLY A 32 4.70 1.33 -14.88
C GLY A 32 5.25 2.54 -15.64
N ARG A 33 4.40 3.51 -15.98
CA ARG A 33 4.79 4.75 -16.66
C ARG A 33 5.74 5.62 -15.83
N LEU A 34 5.54 5.67 -14.52
CA LEU A 34 6.39 6.40 -13.57
C LEU A 34 7.63 5.60 -13.15
N GLY A 35 7.76 4.34 -13.58
CA GLY A 35 8.81 3.42 -13.13
C GLY A 35 8.74 3.08 -11.65
N GLN A 36 7.56 3.25 -11.01
CA GLN A 36 7.33 3.01 -9.59
C GLN A 36 6.98 1.54 -9.33
N HIS A 37 7.28 1.08 -8.12
CA HIS A 37 6.88 -0.26 -7.68
C HIS A 37 5.37 -0.31 -7.45
N PHE A 38 4.70 -1.24 -8.12
CA PHE A 38 3.28 -1.51 -7.91
C PHE A 38 3.11 -2.69 -6.94
N LEU A 39 2.49 -2.42 -5.78
CA LEU A 39 2.21 -3.41 -4.75
C LEU A 39 0.70 -3.59 -4.63
N TYR A 40 0.20 -4.80 -4.91
CA TYR A 40 -1.23 -5.09 -4.90
C TYR A 40 -1.55 -6.23 -3.96
N ALA A 41 -2.58 -6.08 -3.13
CA ALA A 41 -3.08 -7.13 -2.26
C ALA A 41 -4.61 -7.16 -2.28
N HIS A 42 -5.18 -8.35 -2.48
CA HIS A 42 -6.62 -8.58 -2.45
C HIS A 42 -7.03 -9.30 -1.15
N CYS A 43 -7.58 -8.55 -0.19
CA CYS A 43 -7.70 -8.96 1.20
C CYS A 43 -9.01 -9.69 1.55
N ILE A 44 -9.90 -9.95 0.59
CA ILE A 44 -11.24 -10.51 0.88
C ILE A 44 -11.21 -11.85 1.64
N ALA A 45 -10.18 -12.66 1.41
CA ALA A 45 -10.04 -13.99 2.02
C ALA A 45 -9.61 -13.93 3.50
N GLY A 46 -9.21 -12.75 4.00
CA GLY A 46 -8.80 -12.56 5.38
C GLY A 46 -9.99 -12.49 6.34
N ALA A 47 -10.02 -13.33 7.36
CA ALA A 47 -11.05 -13.28 8.42
C ALA A 47 -10.48 -12.86 9.79
N THR A 48 -9.16 -12.69 9.89
CA THR A 48 -8.47 -12.29 11.12
C THR A 48 -7.34 -11.33 10.78
N LYS A 49 -6.90 -10.52 11.75
CA LYS A 49 -5.70 -9.68 11.61
C LYS A 49 -4.49 -10.43 11.05
N GLN A 50 -4.20 -11.63 11.55
CA GLN A 50 -3.05 -12.42 11.09
C GLN A 50 -3.20 -12.85 9.62
N GLN A 51 -4.40 -13.24 9.19
CA GLN A 51 -4.65 -13.63 7.80
C GLN A 51 -4.57 -12.43 6.86
N VAL A 52 -5.13 -11.28 7.23
CA VAL A 52 -5.04 -10.05 6.42
C VAL A 52 -3.58 -9.63 6.25
N LEU A 53 -2.81 -9.61 7.35
CA LEU A 53 -1.38 -9.30 7.30
C LEU A 53 -0.59 -10.33 6.48
N GLY A 54 -0.94 -11.62 6.58
CA GLY A 54 -0.33 -12.68 5.79
C GLY A 54 -0.58 -12.51 4.29
N ILE A 55 -1.81 -12.19 3.90
CA ILE A 55 -2.18 -11.91 2.50
C ILE A 55 -1.39 -10.72 1.96
N ILE A 56 -1.29 -9.62 2.71
CA ILE A 56 -0.51 -8.44 2.31
C ILE A 56 0.97 -8.81 2.13
N ALA A 57 1.57 -9.50 3.11
CA ALA A 57 2.97 -9.88 3.06
C ALA A 57 3.29 -10.83 1.89
N GLU A 58 2.41 -11.79 1.61
CA GLU A 58 2.54 -12.71 0.49
C GLU A 58 2.39 -11.98 -0.86
N SER A 59 1.38 -11.13 -0.98
CA SER A 59 1.10 -10.41 -2.22
C SER A 59 2.20 -9.40 -2.56
N PHE A 60 2.82 -8.80 -1.54
CA PHE A 60 3.96 -7.87 -1.72
C PHE A 60 5.31 -8.60 -1.80
N GLN A 61 5.29 -9.95 -1.78
CA GLN A 61 6.47 -10.79 -1.89
C GLN A 61 7.53 -10.51 -0.80
N PHE A 62 7.08 -10.16 0.41
CA PHE A 62 7.98 -9.94 1.53
C PHE A 62 8.68 -11.23 1.99
N PRO A 63 9.89 -11.14 2.56
CA PRO A 63 10.58 -12.29 3.12
C PRO A 63 9.73 -13.03 4.16
N ARG A 64 9.88 -14.36 4.22
CA ARG A 64 9.11 -15.19 5.14
C ARG A 64 9.28 -14.73 6.58
N GLY A 65 8.16 -14.51 7.25
CA GLY A 65 8.11 -14.20 8.68
C GLY A 65 8.16 -12.70 9.02
N VAL A 66 8.19 -11.86 8.00
CA VAL A 66 8.05 -10.41 8.11
C VAL A 66 6.56 -10.03 8.16
N GLY A 67 6.21 -8.86 8.70
CA GLY A 67 4.81 -8.36 8.69
C GLY A 67 3.81 -9.13 9.56
N LYS A 68 4.25 -9.96 10.53
CA LYS A 68 3.37 -10.80 11.36
C LYS A 68 2.44 -10.02 12.31
N ASN A 69 2.73 -8.74 12.55
CA ASN A 69 1.93 -7.81 13.34
C ASN A 69 2.05 -6.41 12.71
N PHE A 70 1.30 -5.43 13.24
CA PHE A 70 1.28 -4.07 12.68
C PHE A 70 2.63 -3.37 12.77
N ASP A 71 3.36 -3.50 13.89
CA ASP A 71 4.69 -2.92 14.03
C ASP A 71 5.69 -3.53 13.04
N GLY A 72 5.65 -4.85 12.89
CA GLY A 72 6.47 -5.57 11.93
C GLY A 72 6.15 -5.14 10.50
N LEU A 73 4.86 -4.97 10.17
CA LEU A 73 4.46 -4.43 8.87
C LEU A 73 5.00 -3.01 8.66
N ARG A 74 4.90 -2.13 9.68
CA ARG A 74 5.47 -0.77 9.63
C ARG A 74 6.97 -0.81 9.33
N THR A 75 7.76 -1.55 10.10
CA THR A 75 9.21 -1.72 9.88
C THR A 75 9.53 -2.32 8.51
N THR A 76 8.63 -3.14 7.96
CA THR A 76 8.80 -3.70 6.63
C THR A 76 8.64 -2.63 5.56
N LEU A 77 7.53 -1.90 5.63
CA LEU A 77 7.16 -0.85 4.69
C LEU A 77 8.14 0.32 4.70
N THR A 78 8.88 0.51 5.80
CA THR A 78 9.91 1.54 5.95
C THR A 78 11.31 0.95 5.79
N ASP A 79 11.92 0.49 6.89
CA ASP A 79 13.35 0.21 6.95
C ASP A 79 13.76 -0.99 6.10
N THR A 80 12.93 -2.04 6.04
CA THR A 80 13.25 -3.23 5.23
C THR A 80 13.19 -2.91 3.75
N MET A 81 12.15 -2.23 3.30
CA MET A 81 12.02 -1.78 1.91
C MET A 81 13.10 -0.75 1.56
N PHE A 82 13.46 0.16 2.47
CA PHE A 82 14.54 1.12 2.28
C PHE A 82 15.91 0.44 2.09
N GLN A 83 16.17 -0.62 2.85
CA GLN A 83 17.40 -1.41 2.75
C GLN A 83 17.44 -2.33 1.53
N ALA A 84 16.31 -2.59 0.87
CA ALA A 84 16.29 -3.39 -0.35
C ALA A 84 17.12 -2.71 -1.45
N GLU A 85 17.93 -3.50 -2.16
CA GLU A 85 18.79 -2.98 -3.24
C GLU A 85 17.95 -2.42 -4.40
N GLY A 86 18.32 -1.23 -4.88
CA GLY A 86 17.69 -0.58 -6.03
C GLY A 86 17.48 0.92 -5.81
N ALA A 87 17.22 1.64 -6.91
CA ALA A 87 16.76 3.02 -6.83
C ALA A 87 15.26 3.02 -6.50
N HIS A 88 14.89 3.59 -5.34
CA HIS A 88 13.50 3.74 -4.93
C HIS A 88 12.84 4.89 -5.72
N THR A 89 12.29 4.58 -6.90
CA THR A 89 11.57 5.52 -7.77
C THR A 89 10.19 5.92 -7.23
N GLY A 90 9.68 5.14 -6.28
CA GLY A 90 8.42 5.34 -5.58
C GLY A 90 7.58 4.08 -5.53
N PHE A 91 6.49 4.14 -4.76
CA PHE A 91 5.60 3.02 -4.50
C PHE A 91 4.16 3.43 -4.73
N LEU A 92 3.43 2.58 -5.44
CA LEU A 92 1.99 2.66 -5.59
C LEU A 92 1.39 1.37 -5.04
N VAL A 93 0.74 1.50 -3.90
CA VAL A 93 0.18 0.41 -3.13
C VAL A 93 -1.34 0.38 -3.29
N VAL A 94 -1.91 -0.81 -3.49
CA VAL A 94 -3.35 -1.04 -3.58
C VAL A 94 -3.75 -2.16 -2.63
N LEU A 95 -4.62 -1.83 -1.67
CA LEU A 95 -5.25 -2.77 -0.73
C LEU A 95 -6.72 -2.92 -1.09
N GLU A 96 -7.06 -3.98 -1.81
CA GLU A 96 -8.41 -4.18 -2.30
C GLU A 96 -9.24 -5.07 -1.36
N GLN A 97 -10.51 -4.73 -1.17
CA GLN A 97 -11.50 -5.50 -0.42
C GLN A 97 -11.05 -5.82 1.01
N LEU A 98 -10.61 -4.80 1.74
CA LEU A 98 -10.30 -4.94 3.17
C LEU A 98 -11.55 -5.43 3.92
N PRO A 99 -11.46 -6.59 4.59
CA PRO A 99 -12.62 -7.24 5.19
C PRO A 99 -13.09 -6.49 6.44
N ASN A 100 -14.35 -6.68 6.83
CA ASN A 100 -14.90 -6.19 8.09
C ASN A 100 -15.50 -7.36 8.87
N THR A 101 -14.66 -8.03 9.65
CA THR A 101 -15.06 -9.22 10.42
C THR A 101 -14.90 -8.94 11.91
N GLN A 102 -15.48 -9.78 12.78
CA GLN A 102 -15.32 -9.63 14.22
C GLN A 102 -13.85 -9.68 14.69
N LYS A 103 -12.98 -10.41 13.97
CA LYS A 103 -11.55 -10.54 14.30
C LYS A 103 -10.65 -9.63 13.45
N PHE A 104 -11.25 -8.76 12.68
CA PHE A 104 -10.62 -7.70 11.90
C PHE A 104 -11.66 -6.59 11.68
N ASP A 105 -11.95 -5.89 12.77
CA ASP A 105 -13.04 -4.93 12.87
C ASP A 105 -12.61 -3.54 12.38
N LYS A 106 -13.43 -2.52 12.66
CA LYS A 106 -13.13 -1.14 12.28
C LYS A 106 -11.83 -0.63 12.90
N GLU A 107 -11.56 -0.95 14.17
CA GLU A 107 -10.34 -0.51 14.85
C GLU A 107 -9.11 -1.13 14.19
N ALA A 108 -9.14 -2.45 13.95
CA ALA A 108 -8.05 -3.14 13.27
C ALA A 108 -7.81 -2.61 11.84
N ARG A 109 -8.87 -2.22 11.12
CA ARG A 109 -8.76 -1.57 9.81
C ARG A 109 -8.08 -0.20 9.89
N GLU A 110 -8.50 0.65 10.83
CA GLU A 110 -7.87 1.96 11.01
C GLU A 110 -6.41 1.82 11.42
N THR A 111 -6.08 0.91 12.36
CA THR A 111 -4.68 0.66 12.73
C THR A 111 -3.85 0.16 11.56
N LEU A 112 -4.42 -0.69 10.69
CA LEU A 112 -3.73 -1.09 9.46
C LEU A 112 -3.47 0.12 8.56
N LEU A 113 -4.45 0.99 8.35
CA LEU A 113 -4.28 2.19 7.54
C LEU A 113 -3.28 3.19 8.16
N ASP A 114 -3.26 3.32 9.49
CA ASP A 114 -2.28 4.13 10.22
C ASP A 114 -0.84 3.65 9.96
N VAL A 115 -0.61 2.33 9.94
CA VAL A 115 0.70 1.77 9.57
C VAL A 115 1.15 2.23 8.17
N PHE A 116 0.22 2.29 7.20
CA PHE A 116 0.52 2.79 5.86
C PHE A 116 0.70 4.32 5.82
N ARG A 117 0.02 5.07 6.69
CA ARG A 117 0.20 6.53 6.82
C ARG A 117 1.58 6.86 7.39
N ASP A 118 1.98 6.17 8.46
CA ASP A 118 3.32 6.28 9.04
C ASP A 118 4.41 5.98 7.99
N ALA A 119 4.21 4.94 7.17
CA ALA A 119 5.10 4.63 6.07
C ALA A 119 5.12 5.74 5.00
N ALA A 120 3.95 6.32 4.66
CA ALA A 120 3.87 7.41 3.70
C ALA A 120 4.67 8.64 4.15
N ASP A 121 4.59 8.98 5.44
CA ASP A 121 5.34 10.08 6.06
C ASP A 121 6.85 9.77 6.06
N TYR A 122 7.24 8.55 6.44
CA TYR A 122 8.64 8.11 6.36
C TYR A 122 9.24 8.30 4.96
N TRP A 123 8.51 7.88 3.92
CA TRP A 123 8.98 8.02 2.54
C TRP A 123 8.95 9.46 2.05
N ALA A 124 8.04 10.29 2.56
CA ALA A 124 8.00 11.73 2.25
C ALA A 124 9.29 12.42 2.73
N ASP A 125 9.76 12.09 3.94
CA ASP A 125 11.03 12.59 4.48
C ASP A 125 12.23 12.17 3.62
N LYS A 126 12.16 10.99 2.99
CA LYS A 126 13.16 10.48 2.04
C LYS A 126 12.99 11.04 0.63
N LYS A 127 11.96 11.86 0.37
CA LYS A 127 11.59 12.39 -0.94
C LYS A 127 11.27 11.28 -1.96
N VAL A 128 10.71 10.18 -1.49
CA VAL A 128 10.26 9.05 -2.31
C VAL A 128 8.73 9.04 -2.33
N PRO A 129 8.08 9.05 -3.50
CA PRO A 129 6.62 8.94 -3.58
C PRO A 129 6.14 7.61 -2.99
N PHE A 130 5.10 7.67 -2.14
CA PHE A 130 4.48 6.49 -1.54
C PHE A 130 2.96 6.70 -1.45
N ARG A 131 2.23 6.17 -2.43
CA ARG A 131 0.77 6.33 -2.53
C ARG A 131 0.07 5.03 -2.20
N VAL A 132 -0.90 5.09 -1.31
CA VAL A 132 -1.69 3.92 -0.92
C VAL A 132 -3.17 4.17 -1.23
N PHE A 133 -3.75 3.24 -1.96
CA PHE A 133 -5.17 3.21 -2.29
C PHE A 133 -5.81 2.00 -1.60
N TYR A 134 -6.94 2.20 -0.93
CA TYR A 134 -7.63 1.09 -0.25
C TYR A 134 -9.12 1.04 -0.59
N SER A 135 -9.72 -0.16 -0.55
CA SER A 135 -11.18 -0.33 -0.56
C SER A 135 -11.63 -1.23 0.58
N PHE A 136 -12.87 -1.06 1.00
CA PHE A 136 -13.53 -1.93 1.96
C PHE A 136 -14.53 -2.82 1.23
N VAL A 137 -14.80 -4.00 1.81
CA VAL A 137 -15.98 -4.82 1.49
C VAL A 137 -17.23 -4.29 2.19
#